data_AF-A0A3L6DGA6-F1
#
_entry.id   AF-A0A3L6DGA6-F1
#
_cell.length_a   1.000
_cell.length_b   1.000
_cell.length_c   1.000
_cell.angle_alpha   90.00
_cell.angle_beta   90.00
_cell.angle_gamma   90.00
#
_symmetry.space_group_name_H-M   'P 1'
#
loop_
_entity.id
_entity.type
_entity.pdbx_description
1 polymer ?
#
loop_
_entity_poly.entity_id
_entity_poly.type
_entity_poly.pdbx_seq_one_letter_code
_entity_poly.pdbx_strand_id
1 'polypeptide(L)'
;MINNISISNMEAKAKEFNEVIQEQYYPWFAQYMVMKRASIEPNFHDLYLKFFDKVNSKSLNKEILKATYENCKVLLRSNLIKSSSEERSLLKNLGSWLGKFTIGRNQALRAKEIDPKSLIVEAYEKGLMIAVIPFTSKILEPCQSSIAYRPPNPWTMGILSLLAEIYNLPNLKMNLKFDIEVLFKNLTVDIKDVKPTSLLKDRLREVEGNPDFSNKDVTASQTHVVAEVPSGTIPSLTHMEQQPEINITSRAMSLPNILNQYAAPVRLPTNSMVEDDKVALMMPEQVPSLTQVSPAQTQSTSPSPFSVNQLMAAIPREEIRFKINPKLGSLGPQLQYSKIMDLVLDKANREIMLPVIQRSVTIASRTTKELILKDYALESDNNTITRSAHLMVGTLAGSLAHVTCKEPLRVALYSNLRNLIQNLMSGSETIEQLIHTLINDNLDLGCAIIEAVATRQVAS
;
A
#
# COMPACT_ATOMS: atom_id res chain seq x y z
N MET A 1 9.43 -4.52 -34.13
CA MET A 1 8.17 -3.97 -33.56
C MET A 1 8.42 -2.73 -32.72
N ILE A 2 9.06 -2.84 -31.53
CA ILE A 2 9.10 -1.78 -30.52
C ILE A 2 9.79 -0.47 -30.95
N ASN A 3 10.86 -0.55 -31.76
CA ASN A 3 11.63 0.63 -32.20
C ASN A 3 10.79 1.75 -32.84
N ASN A 4 9.69 1.39 -33.51
CA ASN A 4 8.89 2.31 -34.33
C ASN A 4 7.49 2.53 -33.74
N ILE A 5 7.26 2.24 -32.46
CA ILE A 5 5.98 2.53 -31.81
C ILE A 5 5.83 4.06 -31.68
N SER A 6 4.64 4.56 -32.01
CA SER A 6 4.20 5.93 -31.79
C SER A 6 2.76 5.94 -31.29
N ILE A 7 2.26 7.08 -30.84
CA ILE A 7 0.83 7.22 -30.47
C ILE A 7 -0.08 6.94 -31.68
N SER A 8 0.34 7.31 -32.90
CA SER A 8 -0.47 7.16 -34.11
C SER A 8 -0.52 5.73 -34.67
N ASN A 9 0.45 4.87 -34.39
CA ASN A 9 0.48 3.49 -34.89
C ASN A 9 0.30 2.41 -33.81
N MET A 10 0.11 2.82 -32.54
CA MET A 10 0.07 1.93 -31.38
C MET A 10 -0.95 0.80 -31.50
N GLU A 11 -2.15 1.08 -32.01
CA GLU A 11 -3.22 0.08 -32.11
C GLU A 11 -2.94 -0.97 -33.19
N ALA A 12 -2.39 -0.56 -34.32
CA ALA A 12 -1.94 -1.49 -35.36
C ALA A 12 -0.78 -2.36 -34.85
N LYS A 13 0.19 -1.76 -34.13
CA LYS A 13 1.31 -2.49 -33.54
C LYS A 13 0.90 -3.44 -32.42
N ALA A 14 -0.16 -3.14 -31.67
CA ALA A 14 -0.70 -4.04 -30.65
C ALA A 14 -1.40 -5.27 -31.27
N LYS A 15 -2.09 -5.11 -32.41
CA LYS A 15 -2.66 -6.23 -33.17
C LYS A 15 -1.57 -7.14 -33.74
N GLU A 16 -0.60 -6.55 -34.46
CA GLU A 16 0.59 -7.24 -34.97
C GLU A 16 1.32 -8.01 -33.84
N PHE A 17 1.37 -7.45 -32.62
CA PHE A 17 2.01 -8.10 -31.48
C PHE A 17 1.29 -9.37 -31.05
N ASN A 18 -0.04 -9.31 -30.95
CA ASN A 18 -0.87 -10.45 -30.56
C ASN A 18 -0.94 -11.54 -31.65
N GLU A 19 -0.71 -11.18 -32.92
CA GLU A 19 -0.60 -12.13 -34.03
C GLU A 19 0.76 -12.85 -34.06
N VAL A 20 1.85 -12.16 -33.71
CA VAL A 20 3.23 -12.67 -33.83
C VAL A 20 3.76 -13.32 -32.54
N ILE A 21 3.47 -12.76 -31.36
CA ILE A 21 4.07 -13.19 -30.09
C ILE A 21 3.11 -14.09 -29.31
N GLN A 22 3.36 -15.39 -29.40
CA GLN A 22 2.70 -16.43 -28.59
C GLN A 22 3.10 -16.34 -27.12
N GLU A 23 2.22 -16.76 -26.19
CA GLU A 23 2.42 -16.62 -24.74
C GLU A 23 3.74 -17.26 -24.23
N GLN A 24 4.17 -18.36 -24.85
CA GLN A 24 5.43 -19.04 -24.54
C GLN A 24 6.68 -18.16 -24.68
N TYR A 25 6.61 -17.08 -25.47
CA TYR A 25 7.70 -16.12 -25.67
C TYR A 25 7.57 -14.86 -24.80
N TYR A 26 6.51 -14.73 -23.99
CA TYR A 26 6.35 -13.59 -23.08
C TYR A 26 7.50 -13.43 -22.07
N PRO A 27 8.09 -14.50 -21.47
CA PRO A 27 9.25 -14.34 -20.59
C PRO A 27 10.48 -13.75 -21.29
N TRP A 28 10.76 -14.17 -22.53
CA TRP A 28 11.86 -13.63 -23.35
C TRP A 28 11.61 -12.16 -23.72
N PHE A 29 10.39 -11.85 -24.18
CA PHE A 29 10.03 -10.49 -24.54
C PHE A 29 10.02 -9.55 -23.33
N ALA A 30 9.59 -10.03 -22.16
CA ALA A 30 9.68 -9.31 -20.89
C ALA A 30 11.13 -8.95 -20.52
N GLN A 31 12.05 -9.92 -20.63
CA GLN A 31 13.49 -9.66 -20.44
C GLN A 31 14.02 -8.62 -21.44
N TYR A 32 13.70 -8.75 -22.73
CA TYR A 32 14.07 -7.77 -23.75
C TYR A 32 13.55 -6.36 -23.40
N MET A 33 12.26 -6.22 -23.07
CA MET A 33 11.65 -4.92 -22.75
C MET A 33 12.28 -4.27 -21.51
N VAL A 34 12.52 -5.05 -20.45
CA VAL A 34 13.12 -4.51 -19.22
C VAL A 34 14.60 -4.18 -19.42
N MET A 35 15.39 -5.11 -19.96
CA MET A 35 16.85 -5.00 -20.02
C MET A 35 17.37 -4.10 -21.15
N LYS A 36 16.64 -4.00 -22.27
CA LYS A 36 17.08 -3.27 -23.47
C LYS A 36 16.25 -2.04 -23.78
N ARG A 37 15.08 -1.84 -23.15
CA ARG A 37 14.24 -0.65 -23.34
C ARG A 37 14.10 0.14 -22.04
N ALA A 38 13.35 -0.36 -21.06
CA ALA A 38 13.00 0.37 -19.84
C ALA A 38 14.24 0.79 -19.00
N SER A 39 15.31 0.00 -19.00
CA SER A 39 16.55 0.35 -18.31
C SER A 39 17.29 1.56 -18.91
N ILE A 40 17.13 1.85 -20.20
CA ILE A 40 17.94 2.85 -20.93
C ILE A 40 17.12 3.95 -21.64
N GLU A 41 15.81 3.79 -21.79
CA GLU A 41 14.92 4.71 -22.52
C GLU A 41 13.81 5.30 -21.62
N PRO A 42 14.13 6.03 -20.54
CA PRO A 42 13.14 6.55 -19.59
C PRO A 42 12.08 7.46 -20.23
N ASN A 43 12.47 8.18 -21.28
CA ASN A 43 11.59 9.09 -22.05
C ASN A 43 10.45 8.35 -22.78
N PHE A 44 10.58 7.04 -23.02
CA PHE A 44 9.58 6.23 -23.70
C PHE A 44 8.73 5.37 -22.75
N HIS A 45 8.92 5.45 -21.43
CA HIS A 45 8.15 4.67 -20.44
C HIS A 45 6.64 4.80 -20.62
N ASP A 46 6.11 6.03 -20.70
CA ASP A 46 4.66 6.25 -20.81
C ASP A 46 4.10 5.76 -22.16
N LEU A 47 4.94 5.72 -23.20
CA LEU A 47 4.59 5.16 -24.50
C LEU A 47 4.51 3.62 -24.44
N TYR A 48 5.46 2.97 -23.78
CA TYR A 48 5.47 1.52 -23.60
C TYR A 48 4.32 1.04 -22.71
N LEU A 49 3.99 1.77 -21.64
CA LEU A 49 2.84 1.45 -20.78
C LEU A 49 1.52 1.54 -21.54
N LYS A 50 1.31 2.61 -22.32
CA LYS A 50 0.13 2.76 -23.20
C LYS A 50 0.07 1.67 -24.27
N PHE A 51 1.21 1.24 -24.81
CA PHE A 51 1.26 0.10 -25.72
C PHE A 51 0.80 -1.19 -25.04
N PHE A 52 1.23 -1.47 -23.81
CA PHE A 52 0.77 -2.64 -23.06
C PHE A 52 -0.72 -2.57 -22.68
N ASP A 53 -1.30 -1.37 -22.51
CA ASP A 53 -2.75 -1.19 -22.38
C ASP A 53 -3.50 -1.60 -23.65
N LYS A 54 -2.95 -1.29 -24.83
CA LYS A 54 -3.53 -1.69 -26.13
C LYS A 54 -3.33 -3.17 -26.44
N VAL A 55 -2.24 -3.78 -25.97
CA VAL A 55 -2.01 -5.24 -26.05
C VAL A 55 -2.98 -6.01 -25.14
N ASN A 56 -3.33 -5.44 -23.97
CA ASN A 56 -4.33 -5.93 -23.03
C ASN A 56 -4.12 -7.38 -22.52
N SER A 57 -2.86 -7.83 -22.42
CA SER A 57 -2.52 -9.18 -21.95
C SER A 57 -2.09 -9.19 -20.47
N LYS A 58 -2.87 -9.87 -19.61
CA LYS A 58 -2.57 -10.01 -18.17
C LYS A 58 -1.35 -10.92 -17.91
N SER A 59 -1.20 -11.98 -18.70
CA SER A 59 -0.07 -12.92 -18.66
C SER A 59 1.23 -12.21 -19.02
N LEU A 60 1.24 -11.41 -20.10
CA LEU A 60 2.38 -10.57 -20.49
C LEU A 60 2.76 -9.57 -19.40
N ASN A 61 1.78 -8.82 -18.87
CA ASN A 61 2.03 -7.82 -17.82
C ASN A 61 2.63 -8.43 -16.54
N LYS A 62 2.25 -9.67 -16.19
CA LYS A 62 2.83 -10.42 -15.07
C LYS A 62 4.32 -10.75 -15.32
N GLU A 63 4.69 -11.22 -16.51
CA GLU A 63 6.10 -11.52 -16.82
C GLU A 63 6.96 -10.25 -16.95
N ILE A 64 6.44 -9.15 -17.50
CA ILE A 64 7.14 -7.84 -17.52
C ILE A 64 7.42 -7.35 -16.10
N LEU A 65 6.42 -7.40 -15.21
CA LEU A 65 6.58 -6.97 -13.82
C LEU A 65 7.57 -7.86 -13.05
N LYS A 66 7.51 -9.19 -13.27
CA LYS A 66 8.48 -10.15 -12.71
C LYS A 66 9.91 -9.87 -13.20
N ALA A 67 10.11 -9.69 -14.52
CA ALA A 67 11.41 -9.34 -15.09
C ALA A 67 11.92 -7.99 -14.55
N THR A 68 11.02 -7.03 -14.30
CA THR A 68 11.35 -5.73 -13.69
C THR A 68 11.91 -5.92 -12.27
N TYR A 69 11.20 -6.64 -11.40
CA TYR A 69 11.66 -6.91 -10.04
C TYR A 69 13.00 -7.64 -10.00
N GLU A 70 13.20 -8.67 -10.83
CA GLU A 70 14.47 -9.41 -10.86
C GLU A 70 15.64 -8.54 -11.35
N ASN A 71 15.45 -7.69 -12.36
CA ASN A 71 16.50 -6.77 -12.80
C ASN A 71 16.86 -5.72 -11.75
N CYS A 72 15.86 -5.18 -11.03
CA CYS A 72 16.12 -4.31 -9.88
C CYS A 72 16.93 -5.04 -8.79
N LYS A 73 16.56 -6.28 -8.43
CA LYS A 73 17.28 -7.09 -7.44
C LYS A 73 18.72 -7.40 -7.85
N VAL A 74 18.99 -7.63 -9.14
CA VAL A 74 20.35 -7.83 -9.66
C VAL A 74 21.21 -6.58 -9.46
N LEU A 75 20.72 -5.40 -9.86
CA LEU A 75 21.46 -4.15 -9.69
C LEU A 75 21.65 -3.76 -8.21
N LEU A 76 20.62 -3.95 -7.37
CA LEU A 76 20.71 -3.71 -5.91
C LEU A 76 21.72 -4.62 -5.19
N ARG A 77 22.08 -5.76 -5.79
CA ARG A 77 23.08 -6.71 -5.29
C ARG A 77 24.44 -6.57 -5.97
N SER A 78 24.61 -5.64 -6.90
CA SER A 78 25.88 -5.43 -7.59
C SER A 78 26.90 -4.75 -6.68
N ASN A 79 28.12 -5.29 -6.63
CA ASN A 79 29.24 -4.65 -5.93
C ASN A 79 29.67 -3.32 -6.58
N LEU A 80 29.32 -3.11 -7.85
CA LEU A 80 29.66 -1.88 -8.59
C LEU A 80 28.66 -0.74 -8.33
N ILE A 81 27.53 -0.99 -7.67
CA ILE A 81 26.47 0.00 -7.48
C ILE A 81 26.91 1.22 -6.64
N LYS A 82 27.94 1.06 -5.78
CA LYS A 82 28.56 2.15 -5.02
C LYS A 82 29.37 3.11 -5.92
N SER A 83 30.05 2.58 -6.95
CA SER A 83 31.02 3.32 -7.78
C SER A 83 30.48 3.72 -9.16
N SER A 84 29.79 2.82 -9.86
CA SER A 84 29.30 3.05 -11.24
C SER A 84 28.14 4.05 -11.28
N SER A 85 28.31 5.14 -12.03
CA SER A 85 27.21 6.04 -12.43
C SER A 85 26.19 5.33 -13.32
N GLU A 86 26.64 4.38 -14.12
CA GLU A 86 25.88 3.68 -15.15
C GLU A 86 24.87 2.74 -14.50
N GLU A 87 25.32 1.85 -13.61
CA GLU A 87 24.41 0.94 -12.88
C GLU A 87 23.37 1.71 -12.05
N ARG A 88 23.78 2.80 -11.39
CA ARG A 88 22.85 3.69 -10.66
C ARG A 88 21.83 4.35 -11.59
N SER A 89 22.23 4.72 -12.80
CA SER A 89 21.32 5.27 -13.82
C SER A 89 20.33 4.21 -14.32
N LEU A 90 20.80 2.99 -14.62
CA LEU A 90 19.94 1.85 -14.98
C LEU A 90 18.93 1.52 -13.88
N LEU A 91 19.39 1.45 -12.62
CA LEU A 91 18.53 1.20 -11.46
C LEU A 91 17.49 2.31 -11.29
N LYS A 92 17.89 3.59 -11.36
CA LYS A 92 16.99 4.74 -11.28
C LYS A 92 15.92 4.73 -12.39
N ASN A 93 16.29 4.36 -13.61
CA ASN A 93 15.35 4.19 -14.72
C ASN A 93 14.37 3.04 -14.44
N LEU A 94 14.86 1.89 -13.98
CA LEU A 94 13.99 0.77 -13.59
C LEU A 94 13.08 1.09 -12.39
N GLY A 95 13.51 1.96 -11.46
CA GLY A 95 12.66 2.49 -10.39
C GLY A 95 11.50 3.32 -10.93
N SER A 96 11.77 4.22 -11.88
CA SER A 96 10.74 5.00 -12.58
C SER A 96 9.77 4.09 -13.35
N TRP A 97 10.32 3.11 -14.06
CA TRP A 97 9.53 2.11 -14.77
C TRP A 97 8.61 1.33 -13.82
N LEU A 98 9.16 0.79 -12.73
CA LEU A 98 8.43 0.02 -11.73
C LEU A 98 7.32 0.84 -11.06
N GLY A 99 7.61 2.08 -10.65
CA GLY A 99 6.63 2.98 -10.05
C GLY A 99 5.47 3.27 -11.00
N LYS A 100 5.76 3.58 -12.27
CA LYS A 100 4.73 3.82 -13.29
C LYS A 100 3.94 2.56 -13.66
N PHE A 101 4.60 1.41 -13.72
CA PHE A 101 3.96 0.11 -14.02
C PHE A 101 3.04 -0.36 -12.88
N THR A 102 3.37 -0.03 -11.62
CA THR A 102 2.59 -0.43 -10.44
C THR A 102 1.71 0.69 -9.90
N ILE A 103 2.26 1.57 -9.06
CA ILE A 103 1.56 2.66 -8.36
C ILE A 103 0.82 3.58 -9.34
N GLY A 104 1.49 3.99 -10.43
CA GLY A 104 0.91 4.84 -11.47
C GLY A 104 -0.26 4.21 -12.23
N ARG A 105 -0.46 2.89 -12.10
CA ARG A 105 -1.59 2.12 -12.66
C ARG A 105 -2.53 1.60 -11.56
N ASN A 106 -2.44 2.17 -10.36
CA ASN A 106 -3.18 1.76 -9.16
C ASN A 106 -3.02 0.26 -8.80
N GLN A 107 -1.88 -0.34 -9.13
CA GLN A 107 -1.52 -1.69 -8.72
C GLN A 107 -0.55 -1.65 -7.53
N ALA A 108 -0.70 -2.60 -6.60
CA ALA A 108 0.13 -2.63 -5.40
C ALA A 108 1.59 -3.00 -5.70
N LEU A 109 2.51 -2.17 -5.22
CA LEU A 109 3.93 -2.55 -5.10
C LEU A 109 4.04 -3.69 -4.07
N ARG A 110 4.72 -4.77 -4.43
CA ARG A 110 4.79 -5.98 -3.59
C ARG A 110 5.99 -5.89 -2.66
N ALA A 111 5.75 -5.61 -1.37
CA ALA A 111 6.78 -5.54 -0.33
C ALA A 111 7.70 -6.78 -0.29
N LYS A 112 7.16 -7.98 -0.57
CA LYS A 112 7.95 -9.23 -0.67
C LYS A 112 8.96 -9.28 -1.82
N GLU A 113 8.81 -8.41 -2.82
CA GLU A 113 9.72 -8.30 -3.95
C GLU A 113 10.70 -7.14 -3.72
N ILE A 114 10.15 -5.96 -3.38
CA ILE A 114 10.87 -4.74 -2.98
C ILE A 114 9.98 -3.98 -1.98
N ASP A 115 10.46 -3.83 -0.74
CA ASP A 115 9.93 -2.88 0.23
C ASP A 115 10.87 -1.66 0.33
N PRO A 116 10.45 -0.46 -0.13
CA PRO A 116 11.26 0.74 -0.04
C PRO A 116 11.68 1.08 1.40
N LYS A 117 10.83 0.84 2.41
CA LYS A 117 11.14 1.21 3.80
C LYS A 117 12.31 0.40 4.34
N SER A 118 12.23 -0.93 4.24
CA SER A 118 13.33 -1.83 4.64
C SER A 118 14.59 -1.63 3.79
N LEU A 119 14.44 -1.42 2.47
CA LEU A 119 15.57 -1.21 1.56
C LEU A 119 16.35 0.07 1.89
N ILE A 120 15.67 1.15 2.27
CA ILE A 120 16.31 2.42 2.68
C ILE A 120 17.09 2.23 4.00
N VAL A 121 16.55 1.48 4.97
CA VAL A 121 17.23 1.18 6.23
C VAL A 121 18.48 0.33 6.00
N GLU A 122 18.38 -0.73 5.20
CA GLU A 122 19.53 -1.55 4.80
C GLU A 122 20.59 -0.72 4.04
N ALA A 123 20.16 0.22 3.21
CA ALA A 123 21.06 1.08 2.45
C ALA A 123 21.84 2.06 3.34
N TYR A 124 21.23 2.57 4.41
CA TYR A 124 21.91 3.38 5.42
C TYR A 124 23.03 2.59 6.11
N GLU A 125 22.75 1.35 6.51
CA GLU A 125 23.72 0.48 7.19
C GLU A 125 24.91 0.14 6.28
N LYS A 126 24.65 -0.13 4.99
CA LYS A 126 25.66 -0.63 4.02
C LYS A 126 26.29 0.44 3.12
N GLY A 127 26.02 1.72 3.32
CA GLY A 127 26.53 2.80 2.45
C GLY A 127 26.07 2.69 1.00
N LEU A 128 24.79 2.38 0.78
CA LEU A 128 24.17 2.20 -0.55
C LEU A 128 23.14 3.30 -0.88
N MET A 129 23.00 4.35 -0.05
CA MET A 129 21.95 5.35 -0.21
C MET A 129 22.09 6.12 -1.53
N ILE A 130 23.32 6.34 -2.03
CA ILE A 130 23.63 6.96 -3.32
C ILE A 130 22.97 6.25 -4.53
N ALA A 131 22.59 4.98 -4.37
CA ALA A 131 21.83 4.22 -5.36
C ALA A 131 20.36 4.05 -4.96
N VAL A 132 20.11 3.72 -3.69
CA VAL A 132 18.78 3.36 -3.18
C VAL A 132 17.86 4.57 -3.05
N ILE A 133 18.33 5.72 -2.58
CA ILE A 133 17.48 6.91 -2.41
C ILE A 133 16.93 7.38 -3.77
N PRO A 134 17.74 7.63 -4.82
CA PRO A 134 17.21 8.00 -6.14
C PRO A 134 16.28 6.94 -6.73
N PHE A 135 16.57 5.64 -6.51
CA PHE A 135 15.73 4.53 -6.94
C PHE A 135 14.36 4.56 -6.28
N THR A 136 14.30 4.68 -4.95
CA THR A 136 13.04 4.75 -4.20
C THR A 136 12.26 6.02 -4.50
N SER A 137 12.91 7.18 -4.64
CA SER A 137 12.26 8.41 -5.09
C SER A 137 11.57 8.20 -6.45
N LYS A 138 12.23 7.55 -7.41
CA LYS A 138 11.63 7.25 -8.72
C LYS A 138 10.48 6.24 -8.69
N ILE A 139 10.47 5.29 -7.74
CA ILE A 139 9.30 4.42 -7.51
C ILE A 139 8.12 5.25 -6.98
N LEU A 140 8.38 6.23 -6.12
CA LEU A 140 7.36 7.00 -5.40
C LEU A 140 6.79 8.19 -6.19
N GLU A 141 7.44 8.69 -7.25
CA GLU A 141 6.94 9.81 -8.06
C GLU A 141 5.45 9.66 -8.50
N PRO A 142 4.96 8.49 -8.94
CA PRO A 142 3.55 8.31 -9.32
C PRO A 142 2.57 8.24 -8.13
N CYS A 143 3.01 8.30 -6.87
CA CYS A 143 2.11 8.33 -5.72
C CYS A 143 1.15 9.52 -5.81
N GLN A 144 1.62 10.69 -6.26
CA GLN A 144 0.81 11.92 -6.31
C GLN A 144 -0.47 11.80 -7.15
N SER A 145 -0.40 11.07 -8.28
CA SER A 145 -1.55 10.83 -9.16
C SER A 145 -2.32 9.54 -8.83
N SER A 146 -1.81 8.71 -7.91
CA SER A 146 -2.47 7.48 -7.49
C SER A 146 -3.59 7.76 -6.49
N ILE A 147 -4.76 7.15 -6.74
CA ILE A 147 -5.93 7.26 -5.86
C ILE A 147 -5.64 6.63 -4.49
N ALA A 148 -4.87 5.54 -4.47
CA ALA A 148 -4.53 4.77 -3.27
C ALA A 148 -3.31 5.32 -2.53
N TYR A 149 -2.28 5.80 -3.26
CA TYR A 149 -0.96 6.08 -2.69
C TYR A 149 -0.61 7.58 -2.51
N ARG A 150 -1.45 8.51 -2.97
CA ARG A 150 -1.20 9.95 -2.76
C ARG A 150 -1.13 10.32 -1.26
N PRO A 151 -0.28 11.27 -0.86
CA PRO A 151 -0.32 11.82 0.51
C PRO A 151 -1.74 12.28 0.91
N PRO A 152 -2.15 12.10 2.18
CA PRO A 152 -1.38 11.58 3.32
C PRO A 152 -1.54 10.04 3.51
N ASN A 153 -1.47 9.23 2.45
CA ASN A 153 -1.49 7.76 2.56
C ASN A 153 -0.43 7.25 3.58
N PRO A 154 -0.79 6.38 4.56
CA PRO A 154 0.13 5.95 5.61
C PRO A 154 1.41 5.23 5.14
N TRP A 155 1.34 4.43 4.07
CA TRP A 155 2.51 3.73 3.52
C TRP A 155 3.48 4.73 2.88
N THR A 156 2.96 5.65 2.08
CA THR A 156 3.74 6.73 1.46
C THR A 156 4.35 7.64 2.52
N MET A 157 3.54 8.10 3.49
CA MET A 157 4.01 8.95 4.59
C MET A 157 5.04 8.24 5.48
N GLY A 158 4.90 6.93 5.72
CA GLY A 158 5.90 6.15 6.46
C GLY A 158 7.28 6.11 5.80
N ILE A 159 7.33 6.12 4.46
CA ILE A 159 8.60 6.22 3.72
C ILE A 159 9.11 7.67 3.70
N LEU A 160 8.23 8.66 3.53
CA LEU A 160 8.61 10.08 3.60
C LEU A 160 9.18 10.47 4.97
N SER A 161 8.62 9.97 6.08
CA SER A 161 9.14 10.20 7.42
C SER A 161 10.55 9.61 7.63
N LEU A 162 10.87 8.49 6.97
CA LEU A 162 12.22 7.92 6.96
C LEU A 162 13.18 8.73 6.08
N LEU A 163 12.73 9.22 4.93
CA LEU A 163 13.52 10.14 4.10
C LEU A 163 13.76 11.48 4.81
N ALA A 164 12.83 11.96 5.63
CA ALA A 164 13.02 13.12 6.50
C ALA A 164 14.01 12.85 7.65
N GLU A 165 14.07 11.63 8.20
CA GLU A 165 15.14 11.23 9.14
C GLU A 165 16.51 11.28 8.44
N ILE A 166 16.63 10.71 7.24
CA ILE A 166 17.85 10.73 6.43
C ILE A 166 18.28 12.16 6.08
N TYR A 167 17.37 12.98 5.59
CA TYR A 167 17.65 14.38 5.20
C TYR A 167 18.27 15.19 6.34
N ASN A 168 17.88 14.91 7.58
CA ASN A 168 18.38 15.58 8.78
C ASN A 168 19.70 15.00 9.32
N LEU A 169 20.25 13.93 8.73
CA LEU A 169 21.54 13.38 9.15
C LEU A 169 22.69 14.38 8.92
N PRO A 170 23.65 14.47 9.86
CA PRO A 170 24.86 15.28 9.68
C PRO A 170 25.73 14.68 8.58
N ASN A 171 26.43 15.56 7.86
CA ASN A 171 27.40 15.26 6.79
C ASN A 171 26.85 14.45 5.59
N LEU A 172 25.55 14.18 5.49
CA LEU A 172 24.92 13.59 4.30
C LEU A 172 25.19 14.47 3.06
N LYS A 173 25.63 13.86 1.95
CA LYS A 173 25.97 14.62 0.74
C LYS A 173 24.77 15.33 0.12
N MET A 174 25.04 16.50 -0.46
CA MET A 174 24.01 17.39 -1.03
C MET A 174 23.19 16.78 -2.16
N ASN A 175 23.76 15.85 -2.96
CA ASN A 175 22.99 15.16 -4.00
C ASN A 175 21.85 14.33 -3.41
N LEU A 176 22.09 13.63 -2.30
CA LEU A 176 21.07 12.85 -1.61
C LEU A 176 19.99 13.75 -0.98
N LYS A 177 20.39 14.89 -0.40
CA LYS A 177 19.43 15.90 0.10
C LYS A 177 18.55 16.44 -1.03
N PHE A 178 19.14 16.77 -2.18
CA PHE A 178 18.42 17.27 -3.35
C PHE A 178 17.46 16.23 -3.94
N ASP A 179 17.86 14.95 -4.07
CA ASP A 179 16.96 13.88 -4.54
C ASP A 179 15.76 13.66 -3.59
N ILE A 180 15.92 13.93 -2.28
CA ILE A 180 14.82 13.92 -1.30
C ILE A 180 13.94 15.16 -1.45
N GLU A 181 14.51 16.38 -1.49
CA GLU A 181 13.75 17.63 -1.68
C GLU A 181 12.89 17.62 -2.96
N VAL A 182 13.46 17.11 -4.06
CA VAL A 182 12.74 16.96 -5.34
C VAL A 182 11.57 15.99 -5.21
N LEU A 183 11.72 14.87 -4.49
CA LEU A 183 10.61 13.95 -4.24
C LEU A 183 9.49 14.62 -3.43
N PHE A 184 9.83 15.29 -2.33
CA PHE A 184 8.85 15.99 -1.48
C PHE A 184 8.08 17.04 -2.27
N LYS A 185 8.78 17.83 -3.10
CA LYS A 185 8.17 18.81 -4.01
C LYS A 185 7.25 18.15 -5.05
N ASN A 186 7.67 17.03 -5.66
CA ASN A 186 6.87 16.28 -6.64
C ASN A 186 5.58 15.69 -6.02
N LEU A 187 5.62 15.33 -4.73
CA LEU A 187 4.48 14.84 -3.96
C LEU A 187 3.68 15.96 -3.26
N THR A 188 4.02 17.23 -3.48
CA THR A 188 3.37 18.40 -2.86
C THR A 188 3.34 18.37 -1.31
N VAL A 189 4.39 17.85 -0.68
CA VAL A 189 4.57 17.79 0.77
C VAL A 189 5.73 18.68 1.19
N ASP A 190 5.55 19.57 2.18
CA ASP A 190 6.70 20.25 2.81
C ASP A 190 7.41 19.29 3.76
N ILE A 191 8.73 19.17 3.62
CA ILE A 191 9.57 18.32 4.47
C ILE A 191 9.55 18.75 5.95
N LYS A 192 9.23 20.01 6.24
CA LYS A 192 9.12 20.55 7.61
C LYS A 192 7.88 20.06 8.35
N ASP A 193 6.80 19.76 7.62
CA ASP A 193 5.54 19.28 8.20
C ASP A 193 5.58 17.77 8.49
N VAL A 194 6.56 17.05 7.92
CA VAL A 194 6.73 15.62 8.11
C VAL A 194 7.63 15.36 9.31
N LYS A 195 7.03 14.81 10.38
CA LYS A 195 7.78 14.30 11.54
C LYS A 195 8.77 13.21 11.08
N PRO A 196 10.08 13.35 11.32
CA PRO A 196 11.06 12.31 11.05
C PRO A 196 10.81 11.06 11.89
N THR A 197 11.18 9.88 11.37
CA THR A 197 11.26 8.66 12.18
C THR A 197 12.47 8.67 13.13
N SER A 198 12.62 7.59 13.90
CA SER A 198 13.79 7.29 14.72
C SER A 198 14.36 5.89 14.42
N LEU A 199 14.20 5.42 13.19
CA LEU A 199 14.52 4.05 12.77
C LEU A 199 16.03 3.83 12.57
N LEU A 200 16.83 4.90 12.48
CA LEU A 200 18.26 4.85 12.18
C LEU A 200 19.16 5.12 13.41
N LYS A 201 18.60 5.61 14.52
CA LYS A 201 19.36 6.12 15.67
C LYS A 201 20.37 5.11 16.26
N ASP A 202 19.93 3.86 16.41
CA ASP A 202 20.72 2.79 17.03
C ASP A 202 21.40 1.87 16.00
N ARG A 203 21.38 2.25 14.72
CA ARG A 203 21.95 1.46 13.61
C ARG A 203 23.36 1.92 13.28
N LEU A 204 24.28 0.96 13.23
CA LEU A 204 25.64 1.19 12.76
C LEU A 204 25.65 1.28 11.23
N ARG A 205 26.36 2.28 10.71
CA ARG A 205 26.62 2.43 9.27
C ARG A 205 28.07 2.14 8.95
N GLU A 206 28.31 1.58 7.77
CA GLU A 206 29.62 1.52 7.14
C GLU A 206 30.22 2.93 7.05
N VAL A 207 31.46 3.14 7.50
CA VAL A 207 32.13 4.46 7.47
C VAL A 207 33.26 4.48 6.43
N GLU A 208 34.08 3.44 6.38
CA GLU A 208 35.12 3.31 5.36
C GLU A 208 34.51 3.15 3.97
N GLY A 209 35.03 3.88 2.98
CA GLY A 209 34.56 3.82 1.59
C GLY A 209 33.13 4.29 1.35
N ASN A 210 32.40 4.76 2.37
CA ASN A 210 30.98 5.10 2.24
C ASN A 210 30.76 6.31 1.28
N PRO A 211 30.05 6.13 0.15
CA PRO A 211 29.85 7.17 -0.84
C PRO A 211 28.73 8.17 -0.48
N ASP A 212 28.00 7.97 0.61
CA ASP A 212 26.78 8.73 0.95
C ASP A 212 27.06 9.98 1.82
N PHE A 213 28.15 9.97 2.58
CA PHE A 213 28.53 11.03 3.52
C PHE A 213 29.78 11.78 3.07
N SER A 214 29.92 13.02 3.51
CA SER A 214 31.12 13.84 3.29
C SER A 214 32.17 13.53 4.35
N ASN A 215 33.41 13.25 3.94
CA ASN A 215 34.52 12.88 4.84
C ASN A 215 35.07 14.05 5.69
N LYS A 216 34.28 15.11 5.90
CA LYS A 216 34.64 16.18 6.84
C LYS A 216 34.25 15.70 8.24
N ASP A 217 35.25 15.67 9.13
CA ASP A 217 35.11 15.50 10.58
C ASP A 217 34.76 14.10 11.11
N VAL A 218 35.42 13.05 10.61
CA VAL A 218 35.45 11.73 11.29
C VAL A 218 36.33 11.76 12.56
N THR A 219 37.23 12.74 12.68
CA THR A 219 38.20 12.88 13.79
C THR A 219 37.66 13.58 15.04
N ALA A 220 36.42 14.08 15.06
CA ALA A 220 35.89 14.87 16.18
C ALA A 220 35.19 14.04 17.30
N SER A 221 34.96 12.74 17.10
CA SER A 221 34.08 11.93 17.97
C SER A 221 34.70 10.60 18.43
N GLN A 222 36.03 10.54 18.61
CA GLN A 222 36.68 9.49 19.39
C GLN A 222 37.60 10.10 20.43
N THR A 223 37.16 10.06 21.70
CA THR A 223 37.92 10.53 22.86
C THR A 223 39.06 9.54 23.17
N HIS A 224 40.19 9.67 22.49
CA HIS A 224 41.40 8.93 22.85
C HIS A 224 42.14 9.62 24.01
N VAL A 225 42.55 8.82 25.01
CA VAL A 225 43.29 9.28 26.18
C VAL A 225 44.70 9.72 25.78
N VAL A 226 45.16 10.85 26.33
CA VAL A 226 46.39 11.57 25.96
C VAL A 226 47.67 10.86 26.42
N ALA A 227 48.72 10.92 25.60
CA ALA A 227 50.12 10.82 26.01
C ALA A 227 51.00 11.76 25.12
N GLU A 228 52.09 12.28 25.68
CA GLU A 228 52.82 13.49 25.22
C GLU A 228 54.37 13.28 25.30
N VAL A 229 55.30 14.00 24.63
CA VAL A 229 55.23 15.17 23.70
C VAL A 229 56.14 14.87 22.43
N PRO A 230 57.08 15.72 21.93
CA PRO A 230 56.87 16.93 21.11
C PRO A 230 57.50 16.95 19.69
N SER A 231 56.82 17.69 18.80
CA SER A 231 57.31 18.69 17.79
C SER A 231 58.49 18.46 16.81
N GLY A 232 58.24 18.77 15.51
CA GLY A 232 59.26 18.78 14.42
C GLY A 232 58.86 19.46 13.08
N THR A 233 58.35 20.70 13.14
CA THR A 233 58.44 21.83 12.16
C THR A 233 58.64 21.67 10.61
N ILE A 234 57.69 22.27 9.83
CA ILE A 234 57.72 22.93 8.47
C ILE A 234 57.75 22.13 7.11
N PRO A 235 57.38 22.72 5.91
CA PRO A 235 56.31 22.15 5.06
C PRO A 235 56.59 22.10 3.52
N SER A 236 55.59 21.73 2.70
CA SER A 236 55.34 22.05 1.26
C SER A 236 54.29 21.06 0.69
N LEU A 237 53.51 21.29 -0.37
CA LEU A 237 53.39 22.38 -1.36
C LEU A 237 51.95 22.39 -1.96
N THR A 238 51.55 23.48 -2.60
CA THR A 238 50.25 23.70 -3.27
C THR A 238 50.12 22.94 -4.59
N HIS A 239 48.90 22.49 -4.94
CA HIS A 239 48.47 22.40 -6.35
C HIS A 239 46.98 22.69 -6.53
N MET A 240 46.66 23.59 -7.47
CA MET A 240 45.32 23.89 -7.96
C MET A 240 45.20 23.38 -9.41
N GLU A 241 44.13 22.68 -9.74
CA GLU A 241 43.64 22.51 -11.12
C GLU A 241 42.13 22.19 -11.03
N GLN A 242 41.25 23.18 -11.16
CA GLN A 242 40.69 23.74 -12.41
C GLN A 242 39.79 22.77 -13.20
N GLN A 243 38.50 23.13 -13.26
CA GLN A 243 37.52 22.59 -14.20
C GLN A 243 37.77 23.12 -15.62
N PRO A 244 37.24 22.42 -16.64
CA PRO A 244 36.79 23.07 -17.87
C PRO A 244 35.28 22.85 -18.12
N GLU A 245 34.53 23.94 -18.29
CA GLU A 245 33.27 23.97 -19.03
C GLU A 245 33.56 24.25 -20.51
N ILE A 246 33.01 23.49 -21.47
CA ILE A 246 32.77 23.97 -22.85
C ILE A 246 31.47 23.35 -23.40
N ASN A 247 30.71 24.14 -24.16
CA ASN A 247 29.39 23.84 -24.73
C ASN A 247 29.42 23.05 -26.05
N ILE A 248 28.43 22.16 -26.21
CA ILE A 248 27.68 21.74 -27.43
C ILE A 248 28.40 21.79 -28.81
N THR A 249 28.52 20.63 -29.46
CA THR A 249 27.99 20.43 -30.84
C THR A 249 27.83 18.95 -31.21
N SER A 250 26.97 18.68 -32.20
CA SER A 250 26.46 17.35 -32.56
C SER A 250 27.31 16.60 -33.59
N ARG A 251 27.57 15.31 -33.35
CA ARG A 251 27.80 14.32 -34.41
C ARG A 251 27.51 12.90 -33.94
N ALA A 252 26.79 12.13 -34.75
CA ALA A 252 26.58 10.70 -34.52
C ALA A 252 27.81 9.89 -34.98
N MET A 253 28.20 8.84 -34.24
CA MET A 253 28.83 7.63 -34.80
C MET A 253 28.87 6.46 -33.79
N SER A 254 28.50 5.28 -34.29
CA SER A 254 28.88 3.90 -33.90
C SER A 254 29.49 3.61 -32.50
N LEU A 255 28.77 2.79 -31.72
CA LEU A 255 29.29 2.04 -30.56
C LEU A 255 30.06 0.76 -30.98
N PRO A 256 31.20 0.42 -30.35
CA PRO A 256 31.79 -0.91 -30.42
C PRO A 256 31.07 -1.94 -29.53
N ASN A 257 30.94 -3.18 -30.00
CA ASN A 257 30.37 -4.30 -29.24
C ASN A 257 31.38 -4.85 -28.21
N ILE A 258 31.12 -4.67 -26.91
CA ILE A 258 31.68 -5.52 -25.84
C ILE A 258 30.61 -5.84 -24.80
N LEU A 259 29.86 -6.92 -25.01
CA LEU A 259 29.27 -7.73 -23.92
C LEU A 259 28.86 -9.10 -24.46
N ASN A 260 29.82 -10.02 -24.59
CA ASN A 260 29.54 -11.39 -25.04
C ASN A 260 30.49 -12.40 -24.40
N GLN A 261 30.35 -12.60 -23.09
CA GLN A 261 30.96 -13.68 -22.32
C GLN A 261 30.18 -13.87 -21.02
N TYR A 262 29.25 -14.83 -21.01
CA TYR A 262 28.86 -15.71 -19.89
C TYR A 262 27.70 -16.60 -20.37
N ALA A 263 28.05 -17.65 -21.11
CA ALA A 263 27.13 -18.72 -21.47
C ALA A 263 27.89 -20.04 -21.54
N ALA A 264 27.68 -20.91 -20.56
CA ALA A 264 28.07 -22.32 -20.59
C ALA A 264 26.86 -23.14 -20.10
N PRO A 265 26.39 -24.16 -20.85
CA PRO A 265 25.13 -24.83 -20.54
C PRO A 265 25.34 -25.96 -19.52
N VAL A 266 24.62 -25.90 -18.40
CA VAL A 266 24.50 -27.04 -17.47
C VAL A 266 23.31 -27.89 -17.89
N ARG A 267 23.56 -29.15 -18.27
CA ARG A 267 22.52 -30.18 -18.44
C ARG A 267 22.08 -30.69 -17.08
N LEU A 268 20.78 -30.86 -16.89
CA LEU A 268 20.19 -31.64 -15.80
C LEU A 268 19.19 -32.66 -16.38
N PRO A 269 19.06 -33.85 -15.79
CA PRO A 269 18.19 -34.91 -16.29
C PRO A 269 16.72 -34.70 -15.90
N THR A 270 15.85 -35.36 -16.65
CA THR A 270 14.42 -35.47 -16.36
C THR A 270 14.14 -36.27 -15.08
N ASN A 271 13.25 -35.77 -14.23
CA ASN A 271 12.31 -36.67 -13.56
C ASN A 271 10.98 -35.96 -13.24
N SER A 272 9.89 -36.70 -13.35
CA SER A 272 8.53 -36.25 -13.09
C SER A 272 8.13 -36.40 -11.63
N MET A 273 7.48 -35.40 -11.04
CA MET A 273 6.37 -35.60 -10.09
C MET A 273 5.33 -34.49 -10.28
N VAL A 274 4.07 -34.84 -10.03
CA VAL A 274 2.91 -33.96 -10.12
C VAL A 274 2.61 -33.44 -8.72
N GLU A 275 2.40 -32.14 -8.56
CA GLU A 275 1.63 -31.60 -7.43
C GLU A 275 0.93 -30.29 -7.81
N ASP A 276 -0.25 -30.10 -7.23
CA ASP A 276 -1.29 -29.17 -7.66
C ASP A 276 -1.37 -28.00 -6.67
N ASP A 277 -1.36 -26.75 -7.16
CA ASP A 277 -1.55 -25.59 -6.28
C ASP A 277 -2.22 -24.40 -6.99
N LYS A 278 -3.55 -24.48 -7.11
CA LYS A 278 -4.43 -23.40 -7.54
C LYS A 278 -4.85 -22.54 -6.34
N VAL A 279 -4.19 -21.40 -6.14
CA VAL A 279 -4.78 -20.28 -5.36
C VAL A 279 -4.72 -18.98 -6.17
N ALA A 280 -5.81 -18.73 -6.90
CA ALA A 280 -6.04 -17.47 -7.59
C ALA A 280 -7.02 -16.59 -6.81
N LEU A 281 -6.60 -15.36 -6.48
CA LEU A 281 -7.50 -14.30 -6.02
C LEU A 281 -8.40 -13.84 -7.19
N MET A 282 -9.67 -14.22 -7.15
CA MET A 282 -10.74 -13.58 -7.93
C MET A 282 -11.95 -13.34 -7.01
N MET A 283 -12.44 -12.10 -7.03
CA MET A 283 -13.78 -11.76 -6.53
C MET A 283 -14.83 -12.34 -7.49
N PRO A 284 -15.87 -13.03 -7.01
CA PRO A 284 -17.04 -13.33 -7.82
C PRO A 284 -18.10 -12.23 -7.68
N GLU A 285 -18.33 -11.47 -8.75
CA GLU A 285 -19.67 -10.92 -8.98
C GLU A 285 -20.59 -12.07 -9.41
N GLN A 286 -21.58 -12.40 -8.57
CA GLN A 286 -22.94 -12.81 -8.93
C GLN A 286 -23.60 -13.49 -7.72
N VAL A 287 -24.83 -13.10 -7.44
CA VAL A 287 -25.65 -13.65 -6.34
C VAL A 287 -26.63 -14.67 -6.90
N PRO A 288 -26.62 -15.92 -6.43
CA PRO A 288 -27.77 -16.81 -6.49
C PRO A 288 -28.44 -16.88 -5.10
N SER A 289 -29.76 -16.71 -5.08
CA SER A 289 -30.59 -16.89 -3.89
C SER A 289 -30.50 -18.33 -3.36
N LEU A 290 -30.25 -18.50 -2.06
CA LEU A 290 -30.31 -19.80 -1.38
C LEU A 290 -31.20 -19.74 -0.15
N THR A 291 -32.46 -20.11 -0.34
CA THR A 291 -33.35 -20.60 0.70
C THR A 291 -32.97 -22.03 1.08
N GLN A 292 -33.13 -22.37 2.37
CA GLN A 292 -33.07 -23.72 2.96
C GLN A 292 -31.73 -24.47 2.93
N VAL A 293 -31.06 -24.54 4.09
CA VAL A 293 -30.31 -25.73 4.54
C VAL A 293 -30.60 -25.95 6.03
N SER A 294 -30.96 -27.18 6.40
CA SER A 294 -31.24 -27.59 7.79
C SER A 294 -29.96 -27.74 8.64
N PRO A 295 -30.03 -27.63 9.98
CA PRO A 295 -28.83 -27.60 10.82
C PRO A 295 -28.23 -28.99 11.06
N ALA A 296 -26.96 -29.17 10.67
CA ALA A 296 -26.13 -30.26 11.18
C ALA A 296 -25.32 -29.75 12.39
N GLN A 297 -25.40 -30.47 13.51
CA GLN A 297 -24.69 -30.12 14.75
C GLN A 297 -23.23 -30.59 14.70
N THR A 298 -22.29 -29.65 14.80
CA THR A 298 -20.91 -29.92 15.24
C THR A 298 -20.55 -28.92 16.33
N GLN A 299 -20.58 -29.39 17.58
CA GLN A 299 -20.19 -28.58 18.73
C GLN A 299 -18.66 -28.48 18.81
N SER A 300 -18.13 -27.28 18.60
CA SER A 300 -16.79 -26.89 19.08
C SER A 300 -16.95 -25.73 20.06
N THR A 301 -16.96 -26.06 21.35
CA THR A 301 -17.16 -25.10 22.44
C THR A 301 -15.87 -24.37 22.80
N SER A 302 -15.46 -23.41 21.95
CA SER A 302 -14.85 -22.20 22.49
C SER A 302 -15.98 -21.32 23.05
N PRO A 303 -15.87 -20.77 24.28
CA PRO A 303 -16.84 -19.79 24.74
C PRO A 303 -16.71 -18.56 23.85
N SER A 304 -17.77 -18.19 23.14
CA SER A 304 -17.78 -16.93 22.40
C SER A 304 -17.60 -15.79 23.42
N PRO A 305 -16.58 -14.93 23.32
CA PRO A 305 -16.26 -13.94 24.35
C PRO A 305 -17.25 -12.76 24.41
N PHE A 306 -18.42 -12.90 23.78
CA PHE A 306 -19.43 -11.87 23.60
C PHE A 306 -20.78 -12.40 24.04
N SER A 307 -21.39 -11.75 25.03
CA SER A 307 -22.80 -11.95 25.38
C SER A 307 -23.65 -10.87 24.71
N VAL A 308 -24.81 -11.23 24.16
CA VAL A 308 -25.77 -10.28 23.58
C VAL A 308 -26.12 -9.17 24.58
N ASN A 309 -26.23 -9.51 25.87
CA ASN A 309 -26.55 -8.53 26.92
C ASN A 309 -25.42 -7.51 27.16
N GLN A 310 -24.16 -7.91 26.98
CA GLN A 310 -23.01 -7.02 27.09
C GLN A 310 -22.94 -6.05 25.90
N LEU A 311 -23.18 -6.55 24.69
CA LEU A 311 -23.25 -5.72 23.47
C LEU A 311 -24.42 -4.71 23.55
N MET A 312 -25.59 -5.13 24.04
CA MET A 312 -26.73 -4.23 24.25
C MET A 312 -26.47 -3.16 25.32
N ALA A 313 -25.67 -3.47 26.36
CA ALA A 313 -25.29 -2.50 27.39
C ALA A 313 -24.29 -1.43 26.88
N ALA A 314 -23.54 -1.72 25.82
CA ALA A 314 -22.56 -0.80 25.23
C ALA A 314 -23.16 0.24 24.25
N ILE A 315 -24.47 0.18 23.99
CA ILE A 315 -25.19 1.11 23.09
C ILE A 315 -25.23 2.52 23.72
N PRO A 316 -24.79 3.58 22.99
CA PRO A 316 -24.84 4.96 23.48
C PRO A 316 -26.27 5.53 23.39
N ARG A 317 -27.13 5.16 24.34
CA ARG A 317 -28.56 5.51 24.33
C ARG A 317 -28.84 7.02 24.37
N GLU A 318 -27.92 7.81 24.93
CA GLU A 318 -28.02 9.28 25.03
C GLU A 318 -27.90 9.99 23.66
N GLU A 319 -27.34 9.32 22.65
CA GLU A 319 -27.12 9.87 21.31
C GLU A 319 -28.26 9.53 20.33
N ILE A 320 -29.21 8.68 20.72
CA ILE A 320 -30.29 8.18 19.85
C ILE A 320 -31.37 9.26 19.68
N ARG A 321 -31.43 9.86 18.47
CA ARG A 321 -32.50 10.79 18.07
C ARG A 321 -33.10 10.34 16.75
N PHE A 322 -34.27 9.70 16.81
CA PHE A 322 -34.98 9.26 15.60
C PHE A 322 -35.44 10.45 14.75
N LYS A 323 -35.26 10.32 13.44
CA LYS A 323 -35.86 11.20 12.46
C LYS A 323 -37.27 10.69 12.16
N ILE A 324 -38.27 11.47 12.56
CA ILE A 324 -39.68 11.20 12.26
C ILE A 324 -40.14 12.20 11.21
N ASN A 325 -40.47 11.71 10.01
CA ASN A 325 -40.92 12.55 8.91
C ASN A 325 -42.26 13.23 9.26
N PRO A 326 -42.38 14.57 9.16
CA PRO A 326 -43.61 15.28 9.55
C PRO A 326 -44.84 14.87 8.73
N LYS A 327 -44.65 14.30 7.52
CA LYS A 327 -45.72 13.76 6.69
C LYS A 327 -46.42 12.55 7.32
N LEU A 328 -45.81 11.89 8.31
CA LEU A 328 -46.41 10.76 9.03
C LEU A 328 -47.41 11.22 10.10
N GLY A 329 -47.37 12.48 10.53
CA GLY A 329 -48.27 13.01 11.56
C GLY A 329 -49.75 13.00 11.15
N SER A 330 -50.06 13.05 9.86
CA SER A 330 -51.42 12.94 9.32
C SER A 330 -51.92 11.49 9.20
N LEU A 331 -51.04 10.49 9.27
CA LEU A 331 -51.40 9.07 9.14
C LEU A 331 -51.73 8.39 10.49
N GLY A 332 -51.48 9.05 11.63
CA GLY A 332 -51.79 8.45 12.94
C GLY A 332 -51.38 9.32 14.15
N PRO A 333 -52.21 10.29 14.58
CA PRO A 333 -51.92 11.13 15.75
C PRO A 333 -51.85 10.37 17.10
N GLN A 334 -52.14 9.07 17.12
CA GLN A 334 -52.06 8.22 18.31
C GLN A 334 -50.75 7.42 18.44
N LEU A 335 -49.93 7.36 17.39
CA LEU A 335 -48.70 6.55 17.37
C LEU A 335 -47.52 7.33 17.96
N GLN A 336 -47.01 6.86 19.10
CA GLN A 336 -45.77 7.40 19.70
C GLN A 336 -44.55 6.86 18.93
N TYR A 337 -44.37 7.30 17.68
CA TYR A 337 -43.40 6.75 16.71
C TYR A 337 -41.99 6.57 17.28
N SER A 338 -41.48 7.53 18.09
CA SER A 338 -40.17 7.39 18.75
C SER A 338 -40.10 6.14 19.63
N LYS A 339 -41.08 5.90 20.51
CA LYS A 339 -41.08 4.73 21.41
C LYS A 339 -41.26 3.41 20.67
N ILE A 340 -41.96 3.43 19.53
CA ILE A 340 -42.07 2.26 18.65
C ILE A 340 -40.69 1.99 18.03
N MET A 341 -40.02 3.01 17.51
CA MET A 341 -38.67 2.88 16.95
C MET A 341 -37.63 2.46 18.00
N ASP A 342 -37.67 3.00 19.22
CA ASP A 342 -36.86 2.54 20.37
C ASP A 342 -37.01 1.02 20.56
N LEU A 343 -38.25 0.54 20.71
CA LEU A 343 -38.53 -0.88 20.97
C LEU A 343 -38.15 -1.80 19.81
N VAL A 344 -38.41 -1.37 18.56
CA VAL A 344 -38.05 -2.14 17.36
C VAL A 344 -36.54 -2.20 17.19
N LEU A 345 -35.83 -1.09 17.38
CA LEU A 345 -34.37 -1.04 17.26
C LEU A 345 -33.69 -1.89 18.33
N ASP A 346 -34.15 -1.85 19.59
CA ASP A 346 -33.62 -2.68 20.68
C ASP A 346 -33.86 -4.19 20.40
N LYS A 347 -34.97 -4.56 19.73
CA LYS A 347 -35.22 -5.94 19.26
C LYS A 347 -34.32 -6.35 18.08
N ALA A 348 -34.28 -5.53 17.03
CA ALA A 348 -33.48 -5.81 15.83
C ALA A 348 -31.99 -5.90 16.16
N ASN A 349 -31.49 -5.05 17.05
CA ASN A 349 -30.10 -5.11 17.53
C ASN A 349 -29.79 -6.42 18.27
N ARG A 350 -30.68 -6.91 19.13
CA ARG A 350 -30.50 -8.22 19.79
C ARG A 350 -30.42 -9.39 18.82
N GLU A 351 -31.14 -9.31 17.71
CA GLU A 351 -31.18 -10.34 16.67
C GLU A 351 -29.86 -10.37 15.84
N ILE A 352 -29.36 -9.21 15.42
CA ILE A 352 -28.29 -9.15 14.41
C ILE A 352 -26.89 -8.82 14.95
N MET A 353 -26.75 -8.14 16.10
CA MET A 353 -25.46 -7.60 16.53
C MET A 353 -24.40 -8.68 16.73
N LEU A 354 -24.75 -9.79 17.38
CA LEU A 354 -23.78 -10.83 17.73
C LEU A 354 -23.05 -11.41 16.50
N PRO A 355 -23.74 -11.96 15.47
CA PRO A 355 -23.05 -12.49 14.29
C PRO A 355 -22.33 -11.42 13.47
N VAL A 356 -22.87 -10.20 13.38
CA VAL A 356 -22.22 -9.09 12.66
C VAL A 356 -20.92 -8.67 13.33
N ILE A 357 -20.94 -8.41 14.65
CA ILE A 357 -19.79 -7.92 15.40
C ILE A 357 -18.73 -9.02 15.48
N GLN A 358 -19.10 -10.27 15.78
CA GLN A 358 -18.14 -11.39 15.80
C GLN A 358 -17.38 -11.53 14.47
N ARG A 359 -18.09 -11.48 13.33
CA ARG A 359 -17.47 -11.59 12.01
C ARG A 359 -16.56 -10.38 11.72
N SER A 360 -17.04 -9.18 12.00
CA SER A 360 -16.34 -7.93 11.69
C SER A 360 -15.06 -7.80 12.53
N VAL A 361 -15.14 -8.05 13.84
CA VAL A 361 -13.99 -8.08 14.75
C VAL A 361 -12.99 -9.14 14.34
N THR A 362 -13.42 -10.37 14.02
CA THR A 362 -12.49 -11.44 13.61
C THR A 362 -11.70 -11.08 12.34
N ILE A 363 -12.38 -10.52 11.33
CA ILE A 363 -11.73 -10.08 10.08
C ILE A 363 -10.77 -8.92 10.39
N ALA A 364 -11.24 -7.90 11.12
CA ALA A 364 -10.45 -6.74 11.48
C ALA A 364 -9.19 -7.12 12.27
N SER A 365 -9.28 -8.01 13.26
CA SER A 365 -8.14 -8.44 14.09
C SER A 365 -7.09 -9.17 13.26
N ARG A 366 -7.50 -10.06 12.35
CA ARG A 366 -6.57 -10.74 11.44
C ARG A 366 -5.90 -9.75 10.48
N THR A 367 -6.67 -8.87 9.84
CA THR A 367 -6.15 -7.87 8.91
C THR A 367 -5.21 -6.88 9.59
N THR A 368 -5.56 -6.42 10.80
CA THR A 368 -4.73 -5.52 11.61
C THR A 368 -3.42 -6.19 12.01
N LYS A 369 -3.45 -7.46 12.45
CA LYS A 369 -2.24 -8.20 12.80
C LYS A 369 -1.24 -8.21 11.64
N GLU A 370 -1.67 -8.63 10.45
CA GLU A 370 -0.78 -8.73 9.28
C GLU A 370 -0.27 -7.35 8.81
N LEU A 371 -1.09 -6.30 8.90
CA LEU A 371 -0.69 -4.95 8.52
C LEU A 371 0.26 -4.32 9.55
N ILE A 372 0.01 -4.47 10.84
CA ILE A 372 0.89 -3.98 11.91
C ILE A 372 2.25 -4.70 11.85
N LEU A 373 2.26 -6.04 11.78
CA LEU A 373 3.52 -6.80 11.68
C LEU A 373 4.37 -6.41 10.47
N LYS A 374 3.74 -5.99 9.36
CA LYS A 374 4.41 -5.56 8.14
C LYS A 374 4.86 -4.10 8.18
N ASP A 375 3.98 -3.15 8.56
CA ASP A 375 4.28 -1.72 8.54
C ASP A 375 5.17 -1.27 9.71
N TYR A 376 5.12 -1.98 10.84
CA TYR A 376 5.91 -1.75 12.06
C TYR A 376 7.05 -2.76 12.26
N ALA A 377 7.42 -3.55 11.22
CA ALA A 377 8.50 -4.55 11.30
C ALA A 377 9.87 -4.02 11.77
N LEU A 378 10.09 -2.71 11.67
CA LEU A 378 11.34 -2.02 12.04
C LEU A 378 11.17 -1.09 13.25
N GLU A 379 9.97 -0.97 13.80
CA GLU A 379 9.68 -0.09 14.94
C GLU A 379 10.07 -0.77 16.27
N SER A 380 10.64 0.00 17.20
CA SER A 380 11.07 -0.51 18.51
C SER A 380 10.16 -0.08 19.66
N ASP A 381 9.37 1.00 19.51
CA ASP A 381 8.42 1.43 20.53
C ASP A 381 7.13 0.59 20.52
N ASN A 382 7.07 -0.40 21.41
CA ASN A 382 5.89 -1.22 21.67
C ASN A 382 4.63 -0.40 21.99
N ASN A 383 4.72 0.80 22.56
CA ASN A 383 3.55 1.62 22.87
C ASN A 383 2.92 2.16 21.57
N THR A 384 3.75 2.65 20.65
CA THR A 384 3.31 3.08 19.31
C THR A 384 2.71 1.90 18.54
N ILE A 385 3.35 0.72 18.54
CA ILE A 385 2.81 -0.48 17.88
C ILE A 385 1.43 -0.86 18.45
N THR A 386 1.32 -0.97 19.77
CA THR A 386 0.10 -1.37 20.48
C THR A 386 -1.03 -0.36 20.25
N ARG A 387 -0.74 0.94 20.38
CA ARG A 387 -1.71 2.03 20.12
C ARG A 387 -2.21 2.00 18.68
N SER A 388 -1.31 1.87 17.70
CA SER A 388 -1.68 1.79 16.29
C SER A 388 -2.49 0.54 15.99
N ALA A 389 -2.17 -0.60 16.60
CA ALA A 389 -2.97 -1.81 16.48
C ALA A 389 -4.41 -1.60 17.00
N HIS A 390 -4.61 -1.15 18.24
CA HIS A 390 -5.95 -0.93 18.80
C HIS A 390 -6.78 0.06 17.99
N LEU A 391 -6.19 1.18 17.55
CA LEU A 391 -6.87 2.16 16.69
C LEU A 391 -7.28 1.54 15.35
N MET A 392 -6.39 0.78 14.72
CA MET A 392 -6.62 0.15 13.43
C MET A 392 -7.72 -0.93 13.51
N VAL A 393 -7.65 -1.82 14.50
CA VAL A 393 -8.63 -2.89 14.63
C VAL A 393 -10.00 -2.36 15.05
N GLY A 394 -10.07 -1.33 15.90
CA GLY A 394 -11.31 -0.66 16.28
C GLY A 394 -12.01 -0.03 15.08
N THR A 395 -11.32 0.85 14.34
CA THR A 395 -11.86 1.51 13.15
C THR A 395 -12.26 0.50 12.06
N LEU A 396 -11.42 -0.50 11.79
CA LEU A 396 -11.71 -1.51 10.77
C LEU A 396 -12.90 -2.41 11.16
N ALA A 397 -13.03 -2.79 12.43
CA ALA A 397 -14.18 -3.55 12.92
C ALA A 397 -15.47 -2.72 12.86
N GLY A 398 -15.41 -1.44 13.25
CA GLY A 398 -16.52 -0.49 13.18
C GLY A 398 -17.07 -0.33 11.76
N SER A 399 -16.22 0.10 10.81
CA SER A 399 -16.64 0.33 9.43
C SER A 399 -17.08 -0.95 8.72
N LEU A 400 -16.48 -2.10 9.03
CA LEU A 400 -16.92 -3.39 8.49
C LEU A 400 -18.28 -3.82 9.07
N ALA A 401 -18.52 -3.57 10.37
CA ALA A 401 -19.81 -3.82 10.99
C ALA A 401 -20.91 -2.92 10.43
N HIS A 402 -20.62 -1.62 10.19
CA HIS A 402 -21.54 -0.68 9.56
C HIS A 402 -22.06 -1.22 8.22
N VAL A 403 -21.16 -1.60 7.31
CA VAL A 403 -21.55 -2.09 5.98
C VAL A 403 -22.25 -3.45 6.07
N THR A 404 -21.75 -4.35 6.93
CA THR A 404 -22.29 -5.72 7.07
C THR A 404 -23.69 -5.73 7.71
N CYS A 405 -23.99 -4.81 8.63
CA CYS A 405 -25.27 -4.80 9.34
C CYS A 405 -26.43 -4.21 8.51
N LYS A 406 -26.15 -3.41 7.47
CA LYS A 406 -27.16 -2.57 6.81
C LYS A 406 -28.33 -3.37 6.20
N GLU A 407 -28.07 -4.52 5.58
CA GLU A 407 -29.14 -5.37 5.03
C GLU A 407 -29.86 -6.19 6.11
N PRO A 408 -29.17 -6.94 7.00
CA PRO A 408 -29.83 -7.63 8.12
C PRO A 408 -30.68 -6.70 8.99
N LEU A 409 -30.19 -5.49 9.28
CA LEU A 409 -30.92 -4.49 10.07
C LEU A 409 -32.18 -4.03 9.36
N ARG A 410 -32.15 -3.79 8.04
CA ARG A 410 -33.35 -3.42 7.28
C ARG A 410 -34.43 -4.49 7.39
N VAL A 411 -34.05 -5.76 7.24
CA VAL A 411 -34.97 -6.90 7.32
C VAL A 411 -35.55 -7.05 8.74
N ALA A 412 -34.69 -6.97 9.77
CA ALA A 412 -35.11 -7.09 11.18
C ALA A 412 -35.98 -5.91 11.65
N LEU A 413 -35.68 -4.67 11.22
CA LEU A 413 -36.55 -3.52 11.48
C LEU A 413 -37.91 -3.68 10.80
N TYR A 414 -37.93 -4.13 9.54
CA TYR A 414 -39.17 -4.34 8.78
C TYR A 414 -40.09 -5.39 9.42
N SER A 415 -39.56 -6.56 9.79
CA SER A 415 -40.35 -7.62 10.44
C SER A 415 -40.91 -7.16 11.79
N ASN A 416 -40.10 -6.50 12.62
CA ASN A 416 -40.51 -6.02 13.94
C ASN A 416 -41.52 -4.85 13.86
N LEU A 417 -41.33 -3.90 12.94
CA LEU A 417 -42.28 -2.80 12.70
C LEU A 417 -43.62 -3.33 12.18
N ARG A 418 -43.60 -4.24 11.20
CA ARG A 418 -44.82 -4.86 10.65
C ARG A 418 -45.63 -5.56 11.73
N ASN A 419 -44.97 -6.38 12.55
CA ASN A 419 -45.61 -7.09 13.67
C ASN A 419 -46.22 -6.15 14.72
N LEU A 420 -45.57 -5.02 15.04
CA LEU A 420 -46.13 -4.06 16.01
C LEU A 420 -47.25 -3.20 15.42
N ILE A 421 -47.12 -2.74 14.18
CA ILE A 421 -48.08 -1.81 13.56
C ILE A 421 -49.34 -2.56 13.09
N GLN A 422 -49.23 -3.79 12.59
CA GLN A 422 -50.41 -4.61 12.26
C GLN A 422 -51.28 -4.95 13.49
N ASN A 423 -50.70 -5.00 14.69
CA ASN A 423 -51.45 -5.15 15.93
C ASN A 423 -52.18 -3.86 16.37
N LEU A 424 -51.88 -2.71 15.76
CA LEU A 424 -52.40 -1.39 16.12
C LEU A 424 -53.34 -0.80 15.05
N MET A 425 -53.23 -1.22 13.79
CA MET A 425 -53.97 -0.63 12.67
C MET A 425 -54.40 -1.69 11.63
N SER A 426 -55.64 -1.56 11.15
CA SER A 426 -56.22 -2.43 10.12
C SER A 426 -56.25 -1.74 8.75
N GLY A 427 -55.15 -1.80 7.99
CA GLY A 427 -55.09 -1.26 6.63
C GLY A 427 -53.74 -1.50 5.94
N SER A 428 -53.69 -2.41 4.96
CA SER A 428 -52.40 -2.97 4.50
C SER A 428 -51.47 -1.98 3.79
N GLU A 429 -51.98 -1.15 2.89
CA GLU A 429 -51.13 -0.40 1.94
C GLU A 429 -50.47 0.84 2.56
N THR A 430 -51.19 1.55 3.45
CA THR A 430 -50.66 2.70 4.18
C THR A 430 -49.63 2.30 5.24
N ILE A 431 -49.77 1.10 5.82
CA ILE A 431 -48.80 0.53 6.77
C ILE A 431 -47.45 0.27 6.08
N GLU A 432 -47.42 -0.28 4.87
CA GLU A 432 -46.17 -0.52 4.14
C GLU A 432 -45.41 0.79 3.85
N GLN A 433 -46.11 1.82 3.36
CA GLN A 433 -45.51 3.13 3.08
C GLN A 433 -44.94 3.79 4.36
N LEU A 434 -45.67 3.69 5.47
CA LEU A 434 -45.22 4.14 6.80
C LEU A 434 -43.93 3.41 7.24
N ILE A 435 -43.91 2.07 7.15
CA ILE A 435 -42.75 1.26 7.56
C ILE A 435 -41.52 1.59 6.70
N HIS A 436 -41.67 1.66 5.37
CA HIS A 436 -40.57 2.01 4.48
C HIS A 436 -40.00 3.41 4.78
N THR A 437 -40.85 4.39 5.09
CA THR A 437 -40.41 5.75 5.45
C THR A 437 -39.62 5.73 6.77
N LEU A 438 -40.15 5.10 7.81
CA LEU A 438 -39.49 5.00 9.13
C LEU A 438 -38.13 4.31 9.05
N ILE A 439 -38.01 3.24 8.26
CA ILE A 439 -36.73 2.54 8.07
C ILE A 439 -35.74 3.39 7.29
N ASN A 440 -36.15 3.97 6.16
CA ASN A 440 -35.24 4.78 5.34
C ASN A 440 -34.68 5.99 6.09
N ASP A 441 -35.48 6.63 6.95
CA ASP A 441 -35.06 7.79 7.74
C ASP A 441 -34.09 7.43 8.89
N ASN A 442 -34.07 6.18 9.35
CA ASN A 442 -33.38 5.76 10.60
C ASN A 442 -32.42 4.57 10.45
N LEU A 443 -32.32 3.93 9.29
CA LEU A 443 -31.44 2.76 9.07
C LEU A 443 -29.97 3.10 9.35
N ASP A 444 -29.48 4.24 8.86
CA ASP A 444 -28.09 4.66 9.03
C ASP A 444 -27.76 5.00 10.50
N LEU A 445 -28.74 5.44 11.29
CA LEU A 445 -28.59 5.62 12.75
C LEU A 445 -28.38 4.27 13.45
N GLY A 446 -29.18 3.26 13.09
CA GLY A 446 -28.98 1.90 13.61
C GLY A 446 -27.64 1.28 13.19
N CYS A 447 -27.19 1.54 11.95
CA CYS A 447 -25.86 1.12 11.49
C CYS A 447 -24.74 1.77 12.30
N ALA A 448 -24.83 3.09 12.56
CA ALA A 448 -23.86 3.83 13.37
C ALA A 448 -23.80 3.35 14.83
N ILE A 449 -24.93 2.92 15.42
CA ILE A 449 -24.96 2.32 16.76
C ILE A 449 -24.18 1.00 16.77
N ILE A 450 -24.39 0.12 15.78
CA ILE A 450 -23.70 -1.17 15.68
C ILE A 450 -22.19 -0.96 15.44
N GLU A 451 -21.83 0.02 14.62
CA GLU A 451 -20.44 0.48 14.40
C GLU A 451 -19.77 0.96 15.71
N ALA A 452 -20.46 1.80 16.49
CA ALA A 452 -19.93 2.30 17.76
C ALA A 452 -19.70 1.17 18.78
N VAL A 453 -20.64 0.22 18.88
CA VAL A 453 -20.50 -0.98 19.73
C VAL A 453 -19.34 -1.86 19.23
N ALA A 454 -19.25 -2.14 17.94
CA ALA A 454 -18.17 -2.93 17.34
C ALA A 454 -16.79 -2.31 17.59
N THR A 455 -16.67 -0.99 17.47
CA THR A 455 -15.42 -0.24 17.69
C THR A 455 -14.97 -0.35 19.15
N ARG A 456 -15.89 -0.14 20.11
CA ARG A 456 -15.59 -0.19 21.56
C ARG A 456 -15.22 -1.61 22.02
N GLN A 457 -15.89 -2.62 21.50
CA GLN A 457 -15.72 -4.04 21.89
C GLN A 457 -14.32 -4.61 21.57
N VAL A 458 -13.53 -3.88 20.77
CA VAL A 458 -12.15 -4.21 20.39
C VAL A 458 -11.11 -3.44 21.23
N ALA A 459 -11.53 -2.33 21.85
CA ALA A 459 -10.69 -1.53 22.74
C ALA A 459 -10.71 -2.05 24.19
N SER A 460 -11.66 -2.94 24.52
CA SER A 460 -11.77 -3.71 25.77
C SER A 460 -11.13 -5.09 25.65
#